data_AF-A0A7C9MLA7-F1
#
_entry.id   AF-A0A7C9MLA7-F1
#
_cell.length_a   1.000
_cell.length_b   1.000
_cell.length_c   1.000
_cell.angle_alpha   90.00
_cell.angle_beta   90.00
_cell.angle_gamma   90.00
#
_symmetry.space_group_name_H-M   'P 1'
#
loop_
_entity.id
_entity.type
_entity.pdbx_description
1 polymer ?
#
loop_
_entity_poly.entity_id
_entity_poly.type
_entity_poly.pdbx_seq_one_letter_code
_entity_poly.pdbx_strand_id
1 'polypeptide(L)'
;MRTEDIFALGLGLTPPWQVLSQRLDTEKTPHELHLVLGADRGATYPCPTCGRNCKAHDFEEFTWRHLNFFQHHCYLTARVPRVTCPKHGTRRIVVPWARPGSNFTLLFEQVVMILAREMPVATVASFVGTTDKRLWRVINHYVAEAMKRVDLSRLKAFGLDETACKRGQRYVTIFIDLDREDRPVIFATEGKGKQTVQLFREHIISKGCHPNRVLEVVSDMSGSFIAAVEEHFPQADLTVDWFHVVQLFTTAVDEVRKAESKERALPKGTRWGVLKGRETAKTQTQAEALQELESEAFATGIAYRVKEQLRWIRR
;
A
#
# COMPACT_ATOMS: atom_id res chain seq x y z
N MET A 1 36.25 -23.43 3.81
CA MET A 1 35.39 -22.50 3.05
C MET A 1 36.09 -21.15 3.06
N ARG A 2 36.45 -20.61 1.90
CA ARG A 2 37.06 -19.27 1.83
C ARG A 2 35.99 -18.25 2.23
N THR A 3 36.39 -17.13 2.84
CA THR A 3 35.43 -16.09 3.30
C THR A 3 34.56 -15.57 2.16
N GLU A 4 35.11 -15.54 0.94
CA GLU A 4 34.41 -15.17 -0.31
C GLU A 4 33.23 -16.11 -0.63
N ASP A 5 33.33 -17.39 -0.28
CA ASP A 5 32.29 -18.39 -0.54
C ASP A 5 31.01 -18.07 0.26
N ILE A 6 31.14 -17.50 1.46
CA ILE A 6 29.99 -17.09 2.30
C ILE A 6 29.18 -16.00 1.60
N PHE A 7 29.85 -14.96 1.10
CA PHE A 7 29.19 -13.84 0.45
C PHE A 7 28.66 -14.21 -0.92
N ALA A 8 29.40 -15.01 -1.71
CA ALA A 8 28.92 -15.51 -2.98
C ALA A 8 27.65 -16.36 -2.82
N LEU A 9 27.63 -17.27 -1.84
CA LEU A 9 26.46 -18.08 -1.50
C LEU A 9 25.31 -17.22 -0.99
N GLY A 10 25.56 -16.31 -0.05
CA GLY A 10 24.53 -15.44 0.54
C GLY A 10 23.90 -14.47 -0.46
N LEU A 11 24.66 -14.03 -1.47
CA LEU A 11 24.16 -13.21 -2.57
C LEU A 11 23.55 -14.03 -3.71
N GLY A 12 23.63 -15.37 -3.66
CA GLY A 12 23.16 -16.26 -4.73
C GLY A 12 23.88 -16.01 -6.06
N LEU A 13 25.17 -15.65 -6.03
CA LEU A 13 25.93 -15.39 -7.24
C LEU A 13 26.09 -16.68 -8.05
N THR A 14 25.86 -16.57 -9.36
CA THR A 14 26.07 -17.65 -10.32
C THR A 14 27.10 -17.22 -11.35
N PRO A 15 27.84 -18.17 -11.95
CA PRO A 15 28.77 -17.87 -13.02
C PRO A 15 28.10 -17.01 -14.12
N PRO A 16 28.81 -16.00 -14.65
CA PRO A 16 30.23 -15.74 -14.46
C PRO A 16 30.57 -14.85 -13.25
N TRP A 17 29.59 -14.50 -12.42
CA TRP A 17 29.79 -13.54 -11.31
C TRP A 17 30.36 -14.19 -10.06
N GLN A 18 31.35 -13.54 -9.48
CA GLN A 18 31.99 -13.92 -8.22
C GLN A 18 32.39 -12.69 -7.41
N VAL A 19 32.65 -12.89 -6.13
CA VAL A 19 33.26 -11.87 -5.26
C VAL A 19 34.76 -11.83 -5.57
N LEU A 20 35.24 -10.68 -6.02
CA LEU A 20 36.65 -10.44 -6.32
C LEU A 20 37.43 -9.91 -5.12
N SER A 21 36.78 -9.10 -4.29
CA SER A 21 37.37 -8.60 -3.05
C SER A 21 36.30 -8.13 -2.07
N GLN A 22 36.71 -8.03 -0.81
CA GLN A 22 35.89 -7.53 0.29
C GLN A 22 36.72 -6.56 1.14
N ARG A 23 36.08 -5.48 1.61
CA ARG A 23 36.70 -4.51 2.52
C ARG A 23 35.66 -4.02 3.53
N LEU A 24 35.98 -4.13 4.82
CA LEU A 24 35.20 -3.50 5.87
C LEU A 24 35.83 -2.14 6.20
N ASP A 25 35.06 -1.07 6.04
CA ASP A 25 35.42 0.28 6.43
C ASP A 25 34.80 0.59 7.80
N THR A 26 35.65 0.61 8.83
CA THR A 26 35.26 0.87 10.22
C THR A 26 35.34 2.35 10.61
N GLU A 27 35.73 3.24 9.69
CA GLU A 27 35.76 4.69 9.95
C GLU A 27 34.36 5.32 9.76
N LYS A 28 33.43 4.59 9.15
CA LYS A 28 32.04 4.99 8.94
C LYS A 28 31.15 4.54 10.10
N THR A 29 30.11 5.33 10.40
CA THR A 29 29.06 4.93 11.36
C THR A 29 27.69 4.99 10.68
N PRO A 30 27.01 3.83 10.48
CA PRO A 30 27.49 2.48 10.74
C PRO A 30 28.64 2.07 9.80
N HIS A 31 29.47 1.09 10.21
CA HIS A 31 30.57 0.58 9.37
C HIS A 31 30.04 0.09 8.03
N GLU A 32 30.88 0.16 6.99
CA GLU A 32 30.49 -0.21 5.64
C GLU A 32 31.26 -1.43 5.13
N LEU A 33 30.55 -2.49 4.73
CA LEU A 33 31.12 -3.63 4.04
C LEU A 33 31.01 -3.43 2.53
N HIS A 34 32.16 -3.25 1.87
CA HIS A 34 32.26 -3.10 0.42
C HIS A 34 32.65 -4.44 -0.20
N LEU A 35 31.80 -4.96 -1.10
CA LEU A 35 32.06 -6.18 -1.87
C LEU A 35 32.22 -5.81 -3.35
N VAL A 36 33.36 -6.16 -3.93
CA VAL A 36 33.60 -5.98 -5.37
C VAL A 36 33.23 -7.27 -6.08
N LEU A 37 32.27 -7.17 -7.01
CA LEU A 37 31.82 -8.28 -7.84
C LEU A 37 32.39 -8.14 -9.24
N GLY A 38 32.66 -9.28 -9.87
CA GLY A 38 33.11 -9.31 -11.25
C GLY A 38 33.13 -10.71 -11.82
N ALA A 39 33.81 -10.86 -12.94
CA ALA A 39 33.95 -12.13 -13.65
C ALA A 39 35.39 -12.28 -14.14
N ASP A 40 35.78 -13.52 -14.45
CA ASP A 40 37.09 -13.80 -15.02
C ASP A 40 37.30 -13.13 -16.38
N ARG A 41 38.57 -12.83 -16.68
CA ARG A 41 38.95 -12.27 -17.99
C ARG A 41 38.51 -13.22 -19.10
N GLY A 42 37.90 -12.67 -20.15
CA GLY A 42 37.40 -13.45 -21.28
C GLY A 42 35.99 -14.02 -21.10
N ALA A 43 35.34 -13.77 -19.95
CA ALA A 43 33.94 -14.12 -19.76
C ALA A 43 33.04 -13.50 -20.85
N THR A 44 32.01 -14.26 -21.22
CA THR A 44 30.94 -13.81 -22.11
C THR A 44 29.68 -13.55 -21.32
N TYR A 45 28.86 -12.61 -21.78
CA TYR A 45 27.64 -12.23 -21.09
C TYR A 45 26.43 -12.30 -22.04
N PRO A 46 25.25 -12.65 -21.53
CA PRO A 46 24.05 -12.75 -22.35
C PRO A 46 23.59 -11.37 -22.81
N CYS A 47 23.27 -11.24 -24.10
CA CYS A 47 22.58 -10.07 -24.63
C CYS A 47 21.23 -9.90 -23.93
N PRO A 48 20.88 -8.71 -23.39
CA PRO A 48 19.65 -8.50 -22.63
C PRO A 48 18.36 -8.68 -23.45
N THR A 49 18.45 -8.68 -24.78
CA THR A 49 17.30 -8.80 -25.68
C THR A 49 17.08 -10.23 -26.17
N CYS A 50 18.14 -10.97 -26.48
CA CYS A 50 18.03 -12.30 -27.10
C CYS A 50 18.77 -13.43 -26.37
N GLY A 51 19.41 -13.14 -25.23
CA GLY A 51 20.12 -14.13 -24.42
C GLY A 51 21.43 -14.65 -25.00
N ARG A 52 21.78 -14.33 -26.26
CA ARG A 52 23.03 -14.82 -26.89
C ARG A 52 24.26 -14.33 -26.12
N ASN A 53 25.14 -15.24 -25.73
CA ASN A 53 26.43 -14.91 -25.12
C ASN A 53 27.32 -14.13 -26.09
N CYS A 54 27.76 -12.97 -25.64
CA CYS A 54 28.56 -12.01 -26.41
C CYS A 54 29.76 -11.56 -25.58
N LYS A 55 30.84 -11.14 -26.25
CA LYS A 55 31.98 -10.53 -25.57
C LYS A 55 31.62 -9.11 -25.09
N ALA A 56 32.23 -8.70 -23.99
CA ALA A 56 32.14 -7.33 -23.52
C ALA A 56 32.82 -6.39 -24.52
N HIS A 57 32.16 -5.27 -24.80
CA HIS A 57 32.65 -4.15 -25.59
C HIS A 57 33.44 -3.20 -24.69
N ASP A 58 32.80 -2.78 -23.60
CA ASP A 58 33.35 -1.90 -22.57
C ASP A 58 32.60 -2.13 -21.25
N PHE A 59 33.10 -1.51 -20.17
CA PHE A 59 32.59 -1.68 -18.82
C PHE A 59 32.39 -0.32 -18.15
N GLU A 60 31.30 -0.20 -17.39
CA GLU A 60 31.05 0.95 -16.51
C GLU A 60 30.82 0.43 -15.08
N GLU A 61 31.32 1.18 -14.09
CA GLU A 61 31.22 0.80 -12.68
C GLU A 61 29.89 1.25 -12.08
N PHE A 62 29.26 0.37 -11.30
CA PHE A 62 28.03 0.64 -10.58
C PHE A 62 28.16 0.15 -9.15
N THR A 63 27.51 0.87 -8.22
CA THR A 63 27.43 0.48 -6.82
C THR A 63 25.97 0.43 -6.37
N TRP A 64 25.60 -0.65 -5.68
CA TRP A 64 24.28 -0.87 -5.10
C TRP A 64 24.37 -1.02 -3.61
N ARG A 65 23.44 -0.40 -2.89
CA ARG A 65 23.20 -0.69 -1.48
C ARG A 65 22.46 -2.03 -1.37
N HIS A 66 23.04 -2.98 -0.65
CA HIS A 66 22.46 -4.28 -0.32
C HIS A 66 21.89 -4.29 1.10
N LEU A 67 21.29 -5.40 1.55
CA LEU A 67 20.93 -5.59 2.96
C LEU A 67 22.18 -5.57 3.85
N ASN A 68 22.02 -5.27 5.14
CA ASN A 68 23.14 -5.27 6.07
C ASN A 68 23.71 -6.68 6.23
N PHE A 69 25.03 -6.81 6.14
CA PHE A 69 25.74 -8.00 6.60
C PHE A 69 26.32 -7.72 7.97
N PHE A 70 25.96 -8.53 8.97
CA PHE A 70 26.42 -8.37 10.35
C PHE A 70 26.20 -6.94 10.91
N GLN A 71 25.07 -6.32 10.56
CA GLN A 71 24.72 -4.93 10.88
C GLN A 71 25.61 -3.85 10.23
N HIS A 72 26.58 -4.22 9.40
CA HIS A 72 27.32 -3.27 8.56
C HIS A 72 26.54 -2.94 7.30
N HIS A 73 26.58 -1.67 6.90
CA HIS A 73 26.02 -1.25 5.62
C HIS A 73 26.78 -1.92 4.48
N CYS A 74 26.11 -2.79 3.73
CA CYS A 74 26.75 -3.50 2.62
C CYS A 74 26.53 -2.80 1.29
N TYR A 75 27.61 -2.63 0.53
CA TYR A 75 27.60 -2.12 -0.83
C TYR A 75 28.23 -3.11 -1.78
N LEU A 76 27.55 -3.40 -2.89
CA LEU A 76 28.06 -4.21 -3.98
C LEU A 76 28.53 -3.28 -5.08
N THR A 77 29.79 -3.40 -5.50
CA THR A 77 30.34 -2.65 -6.63
C THR A 77 30.72 -3.61 -7.74
N ALA A 78 30.27 -3.37 -8.96
CA ALA A 78 30.63 -4.20 -10.10
C ALA A 78 30.87 -3.36 -11.35
N ARG A 79 31.84 -3.80 -12.17
CA ARG A 79 32.02 -3.29 -13.53
C ARG A 79 31.06 -4.04 -14.45
N VAL A 80 29.97 -3.37 -14.84
CA VAL A 80 28.92 -3.95 -15.69
C VAL A 80 29.25 -3.73 -17.16
N PRO A 81 29.37 -4.80 -17.96
CA PRO A 81 29.69 -4.68 -19.37
C PRO A 81 28.50 -4.19 -20.22
N ARG A 82 28.82 -3.47 -21.30
CA ARG A 82 28.00 -3.49 -22.51
C ARG A 82 28.53 -4.58 -23.42
N VAL A 83 27.64 -5.37 -24.02
CA VAL A 83 27.99 -6.41 -24.98
C VAL A 83 27.65 -5.96 -26.40
N THR A 84 28.49 -6.32 -27.36
CA THR A 84 28.19 -6.11 -28.79
C THR A 84 27.46 -7.33 -29.33
N CYS A 85 26.14 -7.22 -29.46
CA CYS A 85 25.32 -8.26 -30.07
C CYS A 85 25.22 -8.03 -31.59
N PRO A 86 25.52 -9.04 -32.44
CA PRO A 86 25.39 -8.89 -33.89
C PRO A 86 23.98 -8.52 -34.37
N LYS A 87 22.94 -8.84 -33.60
CA LYS A 87 21.53 -8.55 -33.96
C LYS A 87 20.99 -7.25 -33.35
N HIS A 88 21.45 -6.86 -32.16
CA HIS A 88 20.83 -5.79 -31.35
C HIS A 88 21.77 -4.61 -31.05
N GLY A 89 22.98 -4.63 -31.60
CA GLY A 89 24.02 -3.64 -31.36
C GLY A 89 24.61 -3.73 -29.94
N THR A 90 25.23 -2.64 -29.50
CA THR A 90 25.85 -2.54 -28.17
C THR A 90 24.80 -2.27 -27.10
N ARG A 91 24.65 -3.18 -26.12
CA ARG A 91 23.66 -3.10 -25.04
C ARG A 91 24.28 -3.44 -23.69
N ARG A 92 23.94 -2.68 -22.65
CA ARG A 92 24.31 -3.00 -21.25
C ARG A 92 23.57 -4.25 -20.79
N ILE A 93 24.28 -5.19 -20.17
CA ILE A 93 23.64 -6.37 -19.59
C ILE A 93 22.83 -6.01 -18.34
N VAL A 94 21.87 -6.85 -18.00
CA VAL A 94 21.18 -6.77 -16.70
C VAL A 94 21.94 -7.66 -15.72
N VAL A 95 22.31 -7.11 -14.57
CA VAL A 95 22.94 -7.88 -13.48
C VAL A 95 21.85 -8.65 -12.72
N PRO A 96 22.14 -9.86 -12.21
CA PRO A 96 21.12 -10.70 -11.59
C PRO A 96 20.60 -10.16 -10.24
N TRP A 97 21.35 -9.29 -9.56
CA TRP A 97 21.00 -8.78 -8.23
C TRP A 97 20.36 -7.40 -8.23
N ALA A 98 20.20 -6.71 -9.36
CA ALA A 98 19.63 -5.36 -9.38
C ALA A 98 18.87 -5.07 -10.68
N ARG A 99 17.73 -4.37 -10.55
CA ARG A 99 16.98 -3.86 -11.71
C ARG A 99 17.71 -2.67 -12.35
N PRO A 100 17.54 -2.44 -13.67
CA PRO A 100 18.09 -1.27 -14.34
C PRO A 100 17.68 0.05 -13.68
N GLY A 101 18.65 0.95 -13.49
CA GLY A 101 18.45 2.28 -12.92
C GLY A 101 18.23 2.33 -11.40
N SER A 102 18.27 1.19 -10.70
CA SER A 102 18.28 1.18 -9.24
C SER A 102 19.69 1.21 -8.68
N ASN A 103 19.85 1.92 -7.56
CA ASN A 103 21.06 1.90 -6.73
C ASN A 103 20.89 0.96 -5.52
N PHE A 104 19.90 0.07 -5.58
CA PHE A 104 19.64 -0.96 -4.58
C PHE A 104 19.60 -2.33 -5.24
N THR A 105 19.97 -3.35 -4.48
CA THR A 105 19.78 -4.74 -4.90
C THR A 105 18.30 -5.15 -4.81
N LEU A 106 17.89 -6.16 -5.57
CA LEU A 106 16.52 -6.71 -5.56
C LEU A 106 16.09 -7.16 -4.15
N LEU A 107 16.98 -7.81 -3.40
CA LEU A 107 16.70 -8.24 -2.02
C LEU A 107 16.49 -7.03 -1.08
N PHE A 108 17.27 -5.96 -1.24
CA PHE A 108 17.05 -4.73 -0.49
C PHE A 108 15.69 -4.11 -0.82
N GLU A 109 15.36 -4.00 -2.11
CA GLU A 109 14.06 -3.47 -2.54
C GLU A 109 12.89 -4.32 -2.05
N GLN A 110 13.03 -5.65 -2.02
CA GLN A 110 12.01 -6.56 -1.50
C GLN A 110 11.72 -6.31 -0.01
N VAL A 111 12.76 -6.19 0.82
CA VAL A 111 12.59 -5.88 2.25
C VAL A 111 11.95 -4.50 2.43
N VAL A 112 12.37 -3.50 1.65
CA VAL A 112 11.73 -2.17 1.67
C VAL A 112 10.24 -2.27 1.36
N MET A 113 9.83 -3.04 0.35
CA MET A 113 8.42 -3.19 -0.03
C MET A 113 7.60 -3.89 1.07
N ILE A 114 8.17 -4.90 1.75
CA ILE A 114 7.51 -5.57 2.87
C ILE A 114 7.32 -4.60 4.04
N LEU A 115 8.37 -3.88 4.43
CA LEU A 115 8.31 -2.95 5.55
C LEU A 115 7.38 -1.76 5.26
N ALA A 116 7.42 -1.21 4.04
CA ALA A 116 6.59 -0.07 3.64
C ALA A 116 5.09 -0.36 3.65
N ARG A 117 4.69 -1.63 3.64
CA ARG A 117 3.29 -2.05 3.83
C ARG A 117 2.84 -1.91 5.29
N GLU A 118 3.75 -2.11 6.23
CA GLU A 118 3.43 -2.22 7.66
C GLU A 118 3.73 -0.93 8.43
N MET A 119 4.54 -0.02 7.89
CA MET A 119 4.95 1.20 8.59
C MET A 119 5.21 2.38 7.63
N PRO A 120 5.20 3.63 8.14
CA PRO A 120 5.48 4.80 7.32
C PRO A 120 6.86 4.73 6.64
N VAL A 121 6.93 5.18 5.38
CA VAL A 121 8.17 5.15 4.58
C VAL A 121 9.34 5.86 5.26
N ALA A 122 9.08 6.93 6.02
CA ALA A 122 10.10 7.62 6.80
C ALA A 122 10.69 6.72 7.91
N THR A 123 9.85 5.91 8.58
CA THR A 123 10.29 4.93 9.58
C THR A 123 11.10 3.83 8.93
N VAL A 124 10.66 3.31 7.77
CA VAL A 124 11.44 2.34 6.98
C VAL A 124 12.81 2.91 6.63
N ALA A 125 12.86 4.14 6.12
CA ALA A 125 14.09 4.80 5.73
C ALA A 125 15.08 4.91 6.90
N SER A 126 14.59 5.30 8.07
CA SER A 126 15.39 5.32 9.30
C SER A 126 15.87 3.92 9.69
N PHE A 127 15.01 2.90 9.60
CA PHE A 127 15.34 1.52 9.96
C PHE A 127 16.41 0.91 9.05
N VAL A 128 16.34 1.14 7.73
CA VAL A 128 17.32 0.59 6.76
C VAL A 128 18.54 1.51 6.54
N GLY A 129 18.61 2.65 7.22
CA GLY A 129 19.71 3.60 7.11
C GLY A 129 19.81 4.29 5.75
N THR A 130 18.69 4.76 5.19
CA THR A 130 18.63 5.50 3.92
C THR A 130 17.66 6.67 3.96
N THR A 131 17.44 7.35 2.83
CA THR A 131 16.47 8.46 2.73
C THR A 131 15.13 8.00 2.15
N ASP A 132 14.05 8.57 2.67
CA ASP A 132 12.69 8.30 2.23
C ASP A 132 12.49 8.58 0.73
N LYS A 133 13.10 9.66 0.20
CA LYS A 133 13.07 10.00 -1.24
C LYS A 133 13.59 8.86 -2.11
N ARG A 134 14.62 8.13 -1.66
CA ARG A 134 15.16 6.97 -2.38
C ARG A 134 14.20 5.80 -2.31
N LEU A 135 13.57 5.57 -1.16
CA LEU A 135 12.57 4.50 -1.00
C LEU A 135 11.31 4.76 -1.82
N TRP A 136 10.83 6.00 -1.89
CA TRP A 136 9.69 6.36 -2.74
C TRP A 136 9.91 6.05 -4.22
N ARG A 137 11.15 6.17 -4.73
CA ARG A 137 11.47 5.76 -6.10
C ARG A 137 11.32 4.26 -6.32
N VAL A 138 11.64 3.46 -5.30
CA VAL A 138 11.45 1.99 -5.31
C VAL A 138 9.96 1.67 -5.26
N ILE A 139 9.24 2.24 -4.30
CA ILE A 139 7.80 2.03 -4.11
C ILE A 139 7.04 2.41 -5.38
N ASN A 140 7.26 3.61 -5.92
CA ASN A 140 6.58 4.09 -7.12
C ASN A 140 6.85 3.21 -8.34
N HIS A 141 8.06 2.64 -8.46
CA HIS A 141 8.38 1.70 -9.53
C HIS A 141 7.50 0.45 -9.44
N TYR A 142 7.45 -0.22 -8.29
CA TYR A 142 6.66 -1.44 -8.12
C TYR A 142 5.16 -1.19 -8.12
N VAL A 143 4.69 -0.07 -7.55
CA VAL A 143 3.28 0.33 -7.64
C VAL A 143 2.88 0.60 -9.09
N ALA A 144 3.69 1.32 -9.87
CA ALA A 144 3.41 1.56 -11.28
C ALA A 144 3.41 0.25 -12.10
N GLU A 145 4.33 -0.68 -11.83
CA GLU A 145 4.33 -2.01 -12.44
C GLU A 145 3.07 -2.81 -12.10
N ALA A 146 2.68 -2.83 -10.82
CA ALA A 146 1.46 -3.51 -10.38
C ALA A 146 0.21 -2.89 -11.03
N MET A 147 0.12 -1.56 -11.02
CA MET A 147 -0.99 -0.83 -11.64
C MET A 147 -1.07 -1.05 -13.15
N LYS A 148 0.04 -1.24 -13.86
CA LYS A 148 0.01 -1.61 -15.29
C LYS A 148 -0.68 -2.95 -15.53
N ARG A 149 -0.51 -3.91 -14.62
CA ARG A 149 -1.07 -5.28 -14.72
C ARG A 149 -2.53 -5.37 -14.27
N VAL A 150 -3.06 -4.35 -13.60
CA VAL A 150 -4.48 -4.29 -13.25
C VAL A 150 -5.32 -4.22 -14.52
N ASP A 151 -6.13 -5.25 -14.73
CA ASP A 151 -7.18 -5.33 -15.76
C ASP A 151 -8.51 -4.86 -15.16
N LEU A 152 -9.12 -3.83 -15.74
CA LEU A 152 -10.43 -3.30 -15.32
C LEU A 152 -11.52 -3.53 -16.37
N SER A 153 -11.24 -4.28 -17.44
CA SER A 153 -12.18 -4.51 -18.56
C SER A 153 -13.52 -5.12 -18.12
N ARG A 154 -13.53 -5.77 -16.95
CA ARG A 154 -14.71 -6.44 -16.36
C ARG A 154 -15.30 -5.73 -15.14
N LEU A 155 -14.82 -4.54 -14.78
CA LEU A 155 -15.35 -3.79 -13.63
C LEU A 155 -16.86 -3.56 -13.79
N LYS A 156 -17.63 -3.91 -12.77
CA LYS A 156 -19.10 -3.74 -12.72
C LYS A 156 -19.56 -2.92 -11.51
N ALA A 157 -18.83 -2.99 -10.41
CA ALA A 157 -19.19 -2.29 -9.19
C ALA A 157 -17.92 -1.77 -8.51
N PHE A 158 -17.98 -0.55 -7.99
CA PHE A 158 -16.85 0.02 -7.24
C PHE A 158 -17.31 0.76 -5.99
N GLY A 159 -16.47 0.71 -4.96
CA GLY A 159 -16.60 1.54 -3.77
C GLY A 159 -15.64 2.72 -3.84
N LEU A 160 -16.01 3.86 -3.27
CA LEU A 160 -15.08 4.97 -3.02
C LEU A 160 -15.20 5.54 -1.62
N ASP A 161 -14.07 5.97 -1.08
CA ASP A 161 -14.00 6.65 0.21
C ASP A 161 -12.92 7.74 0.23
N GLU A 162 -13.13 8.74 1.07
CA GLU A 162 -12.26 9.89 1.27
C GLU A 162 -11.58 9.84 2.63
N THR A 163 -10.25 9.82 2.62
CA THR A 163 -9.47 9.87 3.86
C THR A 163 -8.64 11.14 3.94
N ALA A 164 -8.78 11.87 5.05
CA ALA A 164 -7.92 12.99 5.38
C ALA A 164 -6.50 12.49 5.70
N CYS A 165 -5.51 12.93 4.93
CA CYS A 165 -4.14 12.41 5.01
C CYS A 165 -3.25 13.17 6.00
N LYS A 166 -3.50 14.47 6.22
CA LYS A 166 -2.77 15.35 7.15
C LYS A 166 -3.67 16.47 7.68
N ARG A 167 -3.26 17.11 8.79
CA ARG A 167 -3.84 18.39 9.23
C ARG A 167 -3.75 19.41 8.08
N GLY A 168 -4.84 20.16 7.85
CA GLY A 168 -4.89 21.21 6.83
C GLY A 168 -5.58 20.82 5.51
N GLN A 169 -6.68 20.06 5.56
CA GLN A 169 -7.58 19.82 4.40
C GLN A 169 -6.93 19.13 3.20
N ARG A 170 -6.02 18.16 3.42
CA ARG A 170 -5.51 17.29 2.34
C ARG A 170 -6.20 15.94 2.37
N TYR A 171 -6.79 15.56 1.25
CA TYR A 171 -7.60 14.37 1.09
C TYR A 171 -7.01 13.45 0.03
N VAL A 172 -7.24 12.15 0.18
CA VAL A 172 -7.03 11.15 -0.86
C VAL A 172 -8.34 10.40 -1.00
N THR A 173 -8.78 10.23 -2.25
CA THR A 173 -9.91 9.36 -2.58
C THR A 173 -9.36 8.01 -3.03
N ILE A 174 -9.88 6.94 -2.45
CA ILE A 174 -9.51 5.55 -2.75
C ILE A 174 -10.70 4.88 -3.42
N PHE A 175 -10.44 4.13 -4.49
CA PHE A 175 -11.44 3.37 -5.23
C PHE A 175 -11.12 1.88 -5.15
N ILE A 176 -12.14 1.09 -4.81
CA ILE A 176 -12.05 -0.36 -4.68
C ILE A 176 -12.98 -1.05 -5.67
N ASP A 177 -12.55 -2.18 -6.23
CA ASP A 177 -13.39 -3.09 -7.01
C ASP A 177 -14.17 -3.99 -6.04
N LEU A 178 -15.50 -3.92 -6.07
CA LEU A 178 -16.35 -4.66 -5.12
C LEU A 178 -16.42 -6.16 -5.45
N ASP A 179 -16.05 -6.56 -6.66
CA ASP A 179 -16.00 -7.98 -7.07
C ASP A 179 -14.65 -8.65 -6.70
N ARG A 180 -13.68 -7.90 -6.15
CA ARG A 180 -12.35 -8.43 -5.80
C ARG A 180 -12.21 -8.73 -4.32
N GLU A 181 -11.97 -9.99 -4.00
CA GLU A 181 -11.67 -10.42 -2.63
C GLU A 181 -10.22 -10.13 -2.21
N ASP A 182 -9.23 -10.28 -3.11
CA ASP A 182 -7.82 -9.95 -2.85
C ASP A 182 -7.42 -8.65 -3.56
N ARG A 183 -6.74 -7.76 -2.82
CA ARG A 183 -6.22 -6.46 -3.30
C ARG A 183 -7.29 -5.64 -4.04
N PRO A 184 -8.37 -5.24 -3.35
CA PRO A 184 -9.51 -4.60 -3.99
C PRO A 184 -9.21 -3.18 -4.50
N VAL A 185 -8.16 -2.52 -4.00
CA VAL A 185 -7.80 -1.16 -4.44
C VAL A 185 -7.38 -1.14 -5.90
N ILE A 186 -8.12 -0.39 -6.72
CA ILE A 186 -7.91 -0.27 -8.17
C ILE A 186 -7.51 1.13 -8.62
N PHE A 187 -7.72 2.15 -7.78
CA PHE A 187 -7.26 3.50 -8.06
C PHE A 187 -7.16 4.32 -6.77
N ALA A 188 -6.23 5.27 -6.71
CA ALA A 188 -6.12 6.23 -5.62
C ALA A 188 -5.60 7.56 -6.18
N THR A 189 -6.17 8.66 -5.75
CA THR A 189 -5.78 10.00 -6.21
C THR A 189 -5.86 11.03 -5.09
N GLU A 190 -4.98 12.03 -5.15
CA GLU A 190 -5.09 13.20 -4.28
C GLU A 190 -6.35 14.01 -4.61
N GLY A 191 -6.97 14.59 -3.60
CA GLY A 191 -8.16 15.42 -3.72
C GLY A 191 -9.41 14.79 -3.09
N LYS A 192 -10.54 15.45 -3.35
CA LYS A 192 -11.87 15.02 -2.93
C LYS A 192 -12.94 15.45 -3.93
N GLY A 193 -14.09 14.78 -3.87
CA GLY A 193 -15.31 15.11 -4.61
C GLY A 193 -15.22 14.84 -6.10
N LYS A 194 -15.95 15.64 -6.88
CA LYS A 194 -16.22 15.38 -8.31
C LYS A 194 -14.98 15.15 -9.18
N GLN A 195 -13.90 15.90 -8.94
CA GLN A 195 -12.68 15.76 -9.75
C GLN A 195 -12.05 14.36 -9.61
N THR A 196 -12.13 13.73 -8.45
CA THR A 196 -11.52 12.40 -8.25
C THR A 196 -12.31 11.31 -8.96
N VAL A 197 -13.65 11.43 -9.01
CA VAL A 197 -14.53 10.56 -9.79
C VAL A 197 -14.28 10.70 -11.29
N GLN A 198 -14.06 11.93 -11.78
CA GLN A 198 -13.68 12.16 -13.18
C GLN A 198 -12.35 11.46 -13.52
N LEU A 199 -11.31 11.66 -12.70
CA LEU A 199 -10.00 11.03 -12.89
C LEU A 199 -10.11 9.49 -12.87
N PHE A 200 -10.96 8.95 -12.01
CA PHE A 200 -11.22 7.52 -11.98
C PHE A 200 -11.92 7.03 -13.26
N ARG A 201 -12.91 7.77 -13.77
CA ARG A 201 -13.57 7.45 -15.05
C ARG A 201 -12.56 7.42 -16.21
N GLU A 202 -11.66 8.40 -16.27
CA GLU A 202 -10.58 8.43 -17.26
C GLU A 202 -9.62 7.24 -17.10
N HIS A 203 -9.30 6.87 -15.85
CA HIS A 203 -8.48 5.71 -15.54
C HIS A 203 -9.11 4.40 -16.04
N ILE A 204 -10.38 4.11 -15.74
CA ILE A 204 -11.00 2.85 -16.16
C ILE A 204 -11.13 2.76 -17.69
N ILE A 205 -11.36 3.89 -18.38
CA ILE A 205 -11.38 3.95 -19.85
C ILE A 205 -10.00 3.60 -20.41
N SER A 206 -8.93 4.18 -19.84
CA SER A 206 -7.54 3.85 -20.22
C SER A 206 -7.18 2.37 -20.00
N LYS A 207 -7.95 1.69 -19.13
CA LYS A 207 -7.84 0.27 -18.81
C LYS A 207 -8.81 -0.63 -19.59
N GLY A 208 -9.49 -0.09 -20.60
CA GLY A 208 -10.38 -0.84 -21.48
C GLY A 208 -11.77 -1.11 -20.90
N CYS A 209 -12.14 -0.48 -19.80
CA CYS A 209 -13.50 -0.53 -19.27
C CYS A 209 -14.37 0.54 -19.94
N HIS A 210 -15.58 0.15 -20.35
CA HIS A 210 -16.59 1.11 -20.77
C HIS A 210 -17.39 1.56 -19.52
N PRO A 211 -17.52 2.87 -19.23
CA PRO A 211 -18.16 3.35 -17.99
C PRO A 211 -19.58 2.81 -17.77
N ASN A 212 -20.37 2.65 -18.84
CA ASN A 212 -21.73 2.10 -18.76
C ASN A 212 -21.81 0.62 -18.33
N ARG A 213 -20.67 -0.07 -18.16
CA ARG A 213 -20.63 -1.42 -17.56
C ARG A 213 -20.70 -1.37 -16.04
N VAL A 214 -20.40 -0.22 -15.44
CA VAL A 214 -20.56 -0.02 -14.01
C VAL A 214 -22.05 0.12 -13.73
N LEU A 215 -22.57 -0.79 -12.91
CA LEU A 215 -23.97 -0.88 -12.53
C LEU A 215 -24.18 -0.50 -11.06
N GLU A 216 -23.14 -0.47 -10.24
CA GLU A 216 -23.24 -0.10 -8.84
C GLU A 216 -22.04 0.74 -8.39
N VAL A 217 -22.31 1.79 -7.63
CA VAL A 217 -21.31 2.58 -6.92
C VAL A 217 -21.68 2.62 -5.45
N VAL A 218 -20.74 2.27 -4.57
CA VAL A 218 -20.91 2.37 -3.12
C VAL A 218 -20.11 3.56 -2.59
N SER A 219 -20.78 4.53 -1.96
CA SER A 219 -20.12 5.71 -1.39
C SER A 219 -20.77 6.17 -0.09
N ASP A 220 -20.15 7.15 0.57
CA ASP A 220 -20.83 7.89 1.63
C ASP A 220 -22.01 8.75 1.08
N MET A 221 -22.70 9.46 1.97
CA MET A 221 -23.83 10.33 1.65
C MET A 221 -23.41 11.75 1.20
N SER A 222 -22.16 11.94 0.77
CA SER A 222 -21.67 13.24 0.32
C SER A 222 -22.41 13.67 -0.95
N GLY A 223 -23.06 14.84 -0.89
CA GLY A 223 -23.71 15.44 -2.06
C GLY A 223 -22.76 15.67 -3.25
N SER A 224 -21.46 15.84 -2.99
CA SER A 224 -20.46 15.96 -4.06
C SER A 224 -20.19 14.65 -4.79
N PHE A 225 -20.29 13.50 -4.11
CA PHE A 225 -20.19 12.20 -4.75
C PHE A 225 -21.46 11.82 -5.47
N ILE A 226 -22.63 12.05 -4.85
CA ILE A 226 -23.94 11.79 -5.49
C ILE A 226 -23.97 12.48 -6.87
N ALA A 227 -23.74 13.79 -6.90
CA ALA A 227 -23.74 14.55 -8.15
C ALA A 227 -22.65 14.09 -9.14
N ALA A 228 -21.47 13.70 -8.65
CA ALA A 228 -20.37 13.26 -9.51
C ALA A 228 -20.64 11.88 -10.14
N VAL A 229 -21.24 10.96 -9.38
CA VAL A 229 -21.61 9.62 -9.86
C VAL A 229 -22.74 9.71 -10.88
N GLU A 230 -23.79 10.49 -10.59
CA GLU A 230 -24.90 10.72 -11.53
C GLU A 230 -24.40 11.28 -12.87
N GLU A 231 -23.41 12.16 -12.85
CA GLU A 231 -22.84 12.75 -14.06
C GLU A 231 -21.91 11.80 -14.83
N HIS A 232 -21.04 11.06 -14.12
CA HIS A 232 -19.96 10.28 -14.74
C HIS A 232 -20.33 8.82 -15.01
N PHE A 233 -21.30 8.28 -14.27
CA PHE A 233 -21.77 6.89 -14.29
C PHE A 233 -23.32 6.83 -14.27
N PRO A 234 -24.01 7.39 -15.28
CA PRO A 234 -25.47 7.54 -15.29
C PRO A 234 -26.25 6.21 -15.43
N GLN A 235 -25.58 5.07 -15.50
CA GLN A 235 -26.18 3.73 -15.53
C GLN A 235 -25.95 2.96 -14.23
N ALA A 236 -25.20 3.54 -13.29
CA ALA A 236 -24.93 2.91 -12.02
C ALA A 236 -25.95 3.33 -10.97
N ASP A 237 -26.43 2.36 -10.20
CA ASP A 237 -27.15 2.63 -8.97
C ASP A 237 -26.17 3.10 -7.89
N LEU A 238 -26.53 4.17 -7.19
CA LEU A 238 -25.75 4.67 -6.07
C LEU A 238 -26.26 4.07 -4.77
N THR A 239 -25.45 3.17 -4.20
CA THR A 239 -25.70 2.53 -2.92
C THR A 239 -24.97 3.28 -1.80
N VAL A 240 -25.67 3.61 -0.72
CA VAL A 240 -25.03 4.22 0.45
C VAL A 240 -24.26 3.15 1.22
N ASP A 241 -23.00 3.44 1.54
CA ASP A 241 -22.17 2.59 2.40
C ASP A 241 -22.81 2.42 3.79
N TRP A 242 -23.06 1.16 4.16
CA TRP A 242 -23.65 0.77 5.43
C TRP A 242 -22.86 1.28 6.64
N PHE A 243 -21.53 1.43 6.53
CA PHE A 243 -20.71 1.94 7.63
C PHE A 243 -21.13 3.36 8.01
N HIS A 244 -21.32 4.21 7.01
CA HIS A 244 -21.75 5.59 7.19
C HIS A 244 -23.16 5.69 7.77
N VAL A 245 -24.06 4.78 7.37
CA VAL A 245 -25.41 4.66 7.96
C VAL A 245 -25.31 4.31 9.44
N VAL A 246 -24.54 3.28 9.80
CA VAL A 246 -24.33 2.86 11.20
C VAL A 246 -23.68 3.98 12.04
N GLN A 247 -22.74 4.73 11.45
CA GLN A 247 -22.08 5.86 12.10
C GLN A 247 -23.06 7.00 12.43
N LEU A 248 -24.00 7.32 11.52
CA LEU A 248 -25.05 8.33 11.79
C LEU A 248 -25.86 7.96 13.03
N PHE A 249 -26.40 6.73 13.08
CA PHE A 249 -27.20 6.29 14.22
C PHE A 249 -26.40 6.20 15.51
N THR A 250 -25.15 5.76 15.44
CA THR A 250 -24.27 5.72 16.61
C THR A 250 -23.99 7.12 17.15
N THR A 251 -23.82 8.10 16.25
CA THR A 251 -23.63 9.51 16.61
C THR A 251 -24.90 10.08 17.25
N ALA A 252 -26.07 9.85 16.66
CA ALA A 252 -27.35 10.29 17.20
C ALA A 252 -27.62 9.74 18.62
N VAL A 253 -27.30 8.46 18.88
CA VAL A 253 -27.40 7.87 20.23
C VAL A 253 -26.45 8.58 21.21
N ASP A 254 -25.22 8.88 20.79
CA ASP A 254 -24.26 9.61 21.63
C ASP A 254 -24.68 11.06 21.89
N GLU A 255 -25.32 11.72 20.93
CA GLU A 255 -25.90 13.06 21.08
C GLU A 255 -27.05 13.09 22.09
N VAL A 256 -28.00 12.15 21.98
CA VAL A 256 -29.08 11.99 22.96
C VAL A 256 -28.50 11.72 24.35
N ARG A 257 -27.52 10.81 24.44
CA ARG A 257 -26.82 10.52 25.71
C ARG A 257 -26.14 11.75 26.29
N LYS A 258 -25.45 12.55 25.47
CA LYS A 258 -24.80 13.79 25.91
C LYS A 258 -25.82 14.82 26.39
N ALA A 259 -26.94 14.98 25.70
CA ALA A 259 -28.00 15.89 26.09
C ALA A 259 -28.61 15.45 27.43
N GLU A 260 -29.06 14.20 27.54
CA GLU A 260 -29.70 13.67 28.74
C GLU A 260 -28.75 13.67 29.96
N SER A 261 -27.45 13.44 29.75
CA SER A 261 -26.45 13.49 30.85
C SER A 261 -26.28 14.87 31.49
N LYS A 262 -26.73 15.94 30.83
CA LYS A 262 -26.73 17.30 31.41
C LYS A 262 -27.94 17.55 32.29
N GLU A 263 -29.00 16.78 32.12
CA GLU A 263 -30.28 16.93 32.82
C GLU A 263 -30.40 15.96 33.99
N ARG A 264 -29.92 14.73 33.83
CA ARG A 264 -29.94 13.68 34.86
C ARG A 264 -28.67 12.86 34.87
N ALA A 265 -28.35 12.27 36.02
CA ALA A 265 -27.28 11.31 36.12
C ALA A 265 -27.62 10.05 35.29
N LEU A 266 -26.68 9.60 34.47
CA LEU A 266 -26.81 8.35 33.72
C LEU A 266 -26.17 7.18 34.49
N PRO A 267 -26.67 5.96 34.33
CA PRO A 267 -26.09 4.76 34.93
C PRO A 267 -24.62 4.60 34.56
N LYS A 268 -23.80 4.11 35.50
CA LYS A 268 -22.36 3.86 35.25
C LYS A 268 -22.21 2.81 34.14
N GLY A 269 -21.36 3.09 33.16
CA GLY A 269 -21.13 2.19 32.02
C GLY A 269 -22.00 2.47 30.79
N THR A 270 -22.99 3.37 30.89
CA THR A 270 -23.89 3.76 29.79
C THR A 270 -23.15 4.06 28.48
N ARG A 271 -22.10 4.90 28.52
CA ARG A 271 -21.34 5.32 27.34
C ARG A 271 -20.86 4.15 26.49
N TRP A 272 -20.30 3.12 27.13
CA TRP A 272 -19.79 1.94 26.43
C TRP A 272 -20.88 0.89 26.18
N GLY A 273 -21.90 0.84 27.03
CA GLY A 273 -23.05 -0.04 26.87
C GLY A 273 -23.81 0.24 25.58
N VAL A 274 -24.13 1.51 25.30
CA VAL A 274 -24.92 1.91 24.13
C VAL A 274 -24.14 1.93 22.82
N LEU A 275 -22.81 1.89 22.84
CA LEU A 275 -21.98 1.78 21.63
C LEU A 275 -21.93 0.34 21.11
N LYS A 276 -21.87 -0.63 22.02
CA LYS A 276 -21.86 -2.06 21.68
C LYS A 276 -23.19 -2.52 21.10
N GLY A 277 -23.13 -3.59 20.31
CA GLY A 277 -24.32 -4.33 19.87
C GLY A 277 -24.84 -5.31 20.88
N ARG A 278 -26.13 -5.69 20.79
CA ARG A 278 -26.71 -6.76 21.61
C ARG A 278 -25.87 -8.04 21.61
N GLU A 279 -25.34 -8.46 20.46
CA GLU A 279 -24.48 -9.64 20.30
C GLU A 279 -23.06 -9.48 20.89
N THR A 280 -22.61 -8.25 21.09
CA THR A 280 -21.28 -8.00 21.64
C THR A 280 -21.30 -8.22 23.15
N ALA A 281 -20.33 -8.98 23.67
CA ALA A 281 -20.17 -9.23 25.09
C ALA A 281 -20.07 -7.90 25.88
N LYS A 282 -20.87 -7.81 26.94
CA LYS A 282 -20.96 -6.66 27.85
C LYS A 282 -20.43 -7.06 29.21
N THR A 283 -19.79 -6.10 29.89
CA THR A 283 -19.50 -6.26 31.31
C THR A 283 -20.81 -6.20 32.10
N GLN A 284 -20.80 -6.75 33.32
CA GLN A 284 -21.96 -6.69 34.20
C GLN A 284 -22.50 -5.27 34.35
N THR A 285 -21.61 -4.30 34.63
CA THR A 285 -21.96 -2.88 34.73
C THR A 285 -22.60 -2.31 33.46
N GLN A 286 -22.17 -2.75 32.27
CA GLN A 286 -22.77 -2.32 31.00
C GLN A 286 -24.17 -2.91 30.80
N ALA A 287 -24.38 -4.16 31.23
CA ALA A 287 -25.67 -4.83 31.14
C ALA A 287 -26.69 -4.20 32.10
N GLU A 288 -26.29 -3.99 33.36
CA GLU A 288 -27.10 -3.30 34.38
C GLU A 288 -27.48 -1.89 33.93
N ALA A 289 -26.53 -1.13 33.38
CA ALA A 289 -26.81 0.20 32.84
C ALA A 289 -27.85 0.17 31.72
N LEU A 290 -27.75 -0.76 30.76
CA LEU A 290 -28.73 -0.87 29.69
C LEU A 290 -30.12 -1.25 30.20
N GLN A 291 -30.18 -2.13 31.20
CA GLN A 291 -31.45 -2.52 31.83
C GLN A 291 -32.11 -1.31 32.53
N GLU A 292 -31.35 -0.54 33.29
CA GLU A 292 -31.82 0.68 33.97
C GLU A 292 -32.30 1.74 32.95
N LEU A 293 -31.56 1.93 31.86
CA LEU A 293 -31.94 2.83 30.76
C LEU A 293 -33.28 2.42 30.12
N GLU A 294 -33.52 1.11 29.97
CA GLU A 294 -34.76 0.58 29.41
C GLU A 294 -35.93 0.63 30.41
N SER A 295 -35.69 0.36 31.69
CA SER A 295 -36.73 0.32 32.73
C SER A 295 -37.23 1.69 33.17
N GLU A 296 -36.35 2.68 33.24
CA GLU A 296 -36.68 4.04 33.68
C GLU A 296 -36.96 5.00 32.52
N ALA A 297 -37.21 4.46 31.33
CA ALA A 297 -37.59 5.21 30.13
C ALA A 297 -36.64 6.38 29.79
N PHE A 298 -35.33 6.19 29.96
CA PHE A 298 -34.34 7.18 29.54
C PHE A 298 -34.44 7.40 28.02
N ALA A 299 -34.27 8.64 27.58
CA ALA A 299 -34.21 8.98 26.15
C ALA A 299 -33.06 8.21 25.47
N THR A 300 -31.94 8.05 26.17
CA THR A 300 -30.79 7.25 25.74
C THR A 300 -31.17 5.77 25.51
N GLY A 301 -32.00 5.19 26.39
CA GLY A 301 -32.48 3.81 26.24
C GLY A 301 -33.38 3.65 25.02
N ILE A 302 -34.25 4.62 24.76
CA ILE A 302 -35.09 4.66 23.55
C ILE A 302 -34.22 4.75 22.30
N ALA A 303 -33.28 5.69 22.25
CA ALA A 303 -32.38 5.88 21.12
C ALA A 303 -31.53 4.63 20.84
N TYR A 304 -31.01 3.98 21.90
CA TYR A 304 -30.29 2.71 21.78
C TYR A 304 -31.16 1.62 21.14
N ARG A 305 -32.42 1.47 21.55
CA ARG A 305 -33.35 0.49 20.97
C ARG A 305 -33.61 0.74 19.48
N VAL A 306 -33.77 2.00 19.07
CA VAL A 306 -33.91 2.37 17.66
C VAL A 306 -32.65 1.99 16.87
N LYS A 307 -31.46 2.29 17.39
CA LYS A 307 -30.19 1.85 16.78
C LYS A 307 -30.13 0.33 16.61
N GLU A 308 -30.57 -0.43 17.62
CA GLU A 308 -30.56 -1.89 17.57
C GLU A 308 -31.56 -2.47 16.56
N GLN A 309 -32.69 -1.79 16.31
CA GLN A 309 -33.64 -2.19 15.27
C GLN A 309 -33.06 -2.09 13.86
N LEU A 310 -32.06 -1.22 13.63
CA LEU A 310 -31.44 -1.00 12.32
C LEU A 310 -30.31 -1.98 12.00
N ARG A 311 -30.07 -2.97 12.87
CA ARG A 311 -29.02 -3.98 12.67
C ARG A 311 -29.22 -4.89 11.47
N TRP A 312 -30.43 -4.94 10.90
CA TRP A 312 -30.70 -5.69 9.68
C TRP A 312 -29.91 -5.16 8.48
N ILE A 313 -29.50 -3.89 8.49
CA ILE A 313 -28.73 -3.25 7.39
C ILE A 313 -27.36 -3.93 7.17
N ARG A 314 -26.82 -4.61 8.18
CA ARG A 314 -25.52 -5.31 8.12
C ARG A 314 -25.65 -6.83 7.89
N ARG A 315 -26.86 -7.37 7.78
CA ARG A 315 -27.11 -8.81 7.63
C ARG A 315 -27.33 -9.16 6.16
#